data_AF-A0A8X6I4Y3-F1
#
_entry.id   AF-A0A8X6I4Y3-F1
#
_cell.length_a   1.000
_cell.length_b   1.000
_cell.length_c   1.000
_cell.angle_alpha   90.00
_cell.angle_beta   90.00
_cell.angle_gamma   90.00
#
_symmetry.space_group_name_H-M   'P 1'
#
loop_
_entity.id
_entity.type
_entity.pdbx_description
1 polymer ?
#
loop_
_entity_poly.entity_id
_entity_poly.type
_entity_poly.pdbx_seq_one_letter_code
_entity_poly.pdbx_strand_id
1 'polypeptide(L)'
;MTKSELIEIVKCISESKSQWLCDRLNMCNMMMPEQVRSAVAQCERTIHPKGQKKCSETEMLYPSADVIAKIFDCVNDNTKKLTAEESKKMVEFETCSRNLYVGNCKLTARVKQDSKAVKRD
;
A
#
# COMPACT_ATOMS: atom_id res chain seq x y z
N MET A 1 -11.81 -3.55 -0.15
CA MET A 1 -10.49 -4.20 -0.27
C MET A 1 -10.23 -5.00 0.98
N THR A 2 -9.62 -6.17 0.87
CA THR A 2 -9.30 -6.98 2.06
C THR A 2 -7.96 -6.57 2.67
N LYS A 3 -7.77 -6.88 3.96
CA LYS A 3 -6.50 -6.65 4.67
C LYS A 3 -5.31 -7.29 3.94
N SER A 4 -5.45 -8.55 3.53
CA SER A 4 -4.39 -9.29 2.82
C SER A 4 -4.02 -8.62 1.51
N GLU A 5 -5.03 -8.14 0.77
CA GLU A 5 -4.82 -7.47 -0.51
C GLU A 5 -4.05 -6.15 -0.33
N LEU A 6 -4.40 -5.34 0.66
CA LEU A 6 -3.66 -4.11 0.95
C LEU A 6 -2.19 -4.41 1.29
N ILE A 7 -1.94 -5.43 2.11
CA ILE A 7 -0.59 -5.86 2.48
C ILE A 7 0.23 -6.22 1.24
N GLU A 8 -0.33 -7.01 0.32
CA GLU A 8 0.35 -7.39 -0.92
C GLU A 8 0.65 -6.20 -1.82
N ILE A 9 -0.30 -5.27 -1.96
CA ILE A 9 -0.14 -4.04 -2.76
C ILE A 9 1.02 -3.22 -2.22
N VAL A 10 0.98 -2.88 -0.93
CA VAL A 10 1.97 -2.01 -0.29
C VAL A 10 3.34 -2.68 -0.25
N LYS A 11 3.39 -3.98 0.03
CA LYS A 11 4.63 -4.76 0.03
C LYS A 11 5.27 -4.75 -1.35
N CYS A 12 4.52 -5.08 -2.40
CA CYS A 12 5.08 -5.11 -3.74
C CYS A 12 5.60 -3.73 -4.18
N ILE A 13 4.81 -2.67 -3.97
CA ILE A 13 5.21 -1.31 -4.35
C ILE A 13 6.48 -0.91 -3.59
N SER A 14 6.57 -1.20 -2.30
CA SER A 14 7.78 -0.93 -1.51
C SER A 14 8.98 -1.75 -1.98
N GLU A 15 8.78 -3.02 -2.35
CA GLU A 15 9.84 -3.91 -2.85
C GLU A 15 10.31 -3.56 -4.28
N SER A 16 9.46 -2.89 -5.05
CA SER A 16 9.78 -2.43 -6.40
C SER A 16 10.91 -1.40 -6.42
N LYS A 17 11.12 -0.70 -5.28
CA LYS A 17 12.07 0.41 -5.15
C LYS A 17 11.90 1.46 -6.26
N SER A 18 10.67 1.66 -6.73
CA SER A 18 10.36 2.64 -7.77
C SER A 18 9.72 3.86 -7.13
N GLN A 19 10.41 5.01 -7.19
CA GLN A 19 9.86 6.26 -6.70
C GLN A 19 8.53 6.60 -7.40
N TRP A 20 8.42 6.33 -8.71
CA TRP A 20 7.17 6.53 -9.46
C TRP A 20 6.00 5.70 -8.90
N LEU A 21 6.24 4.44 -8.51
CA LEU A 21 5.20 3.61 -7.90
C LEU A 21 4.81 4.09 -6.50
N CYS A 22 5.80 4.54 -5.73
CA CYS A 22 5.56 5.17 -4.43
C CYS A 22 4.71 6.45 -4.56
N ASP A 23 5.03 7.32 -5.50
CA ASP A 23 4.29 8.55 -5.76
C ASP A 23 2.87 8.27 -6.22
N ARG A 24 2.69 7.27 -7.10
CA ARG A 24 1.36 6.82 -7.54
C ARG A 24 0.53 6.22 -6.41
N LEU A 25 1.13 5.44 -5.52
CA LEU A 25 0.45 4.92 -4.34
C LEU A 25 0.02 6.06 -3.42
N ASN A 26 0.88 7.07 -3.24
CA ASN A 26 0.54 8.25 -2.46
C ASN A 26 -0.61 9.05 -3.10
N MET A 27 -0.65 9.16 -4.42
CA MET A 27 -1.81 9.73 -5.13
C MET A 27 -3.08 8.93 -4.88
N CYS A 28 -3.03 7.60 -4.90
CA CYS A 28 -4.19 6.78 -4.53
C CYS A 28 -4.63 7.06 -3.08
N ASN A 29 -3.69 7.14 -2.14
CA ASN A 29 -3.98 7.45 -0.73
C ASN A 29 -4.69 8.80 -0.55
N MET A 30 -4.40 9.78 -1.41
CA MET A 30 -5.06 11.10 -1.38
C MET A 30 -6.53 11.06 -1.80
N MET A 31 -7.00 9.98 -2.45
CA MET A 31 -8.40 9.77 -2.78
C MET A 31 -9.24 9.31 -1.58
N MET A 32 -8.60 8.78 -0.53
CA MET A 32 -9.32 8.36 0.67
C MET A 32 -10.07 9.53 1.32
N PRO A 33 -11.24 9.28 1.92
CA PRO A 33 -11.95 10.26 2.74
C PRO A 33 -11.04 10.86 3.82
N GLU A 34 -11.29 12.13 4.17
CA GLU A 34 -10.50 12.84 5.18
C GLU A 34 -10.47 12.12 6.54
N GLN A 35 -11.61 11.56 6.98
CA GLN A 35 -11.65 10.79 8.22
C GLN A 35 -10.72 9.57 8.18
N VAL A 36 -10.67 8.88 7.04
CA VAL A 36 -9.84 7.68 6.86
C VAL A 36 -8.37 8.08 6.82
N ARG A 37 -8.02 9.14 6.08
CA ARG A 37 -6.64 9.65 6.04
C ARG A 37 -6.16 10.10 7.42
N SER A 38 -7.03 10.73 8.20
CA SER A 38 -6.73 11.14 9.57
C SER A 38 -6.52 9.93 10.47
N ALA A 39 -7.38 8.89 10.36
CA ALA A 39 -7.21 7.64 11.08
C ALA A 39 -5.91 6.92 10.69
N VAL A 40 -5.55 6.89 9.40
CA VAL A 40 -4.28 6.34 8.92
C VAL A 40 -3.10 7.07 9.58
N ALA A 41 -3.06 8.41 9.51
CA ALA A 41 -1.97 9.18 10.09
C ALA A 41 -1.86 9.01 11.62
N GLN A 42 -2.99 8.89 12.32
CA GLN A 42 -3.02 8.60 13.75
C GLN A 42 -2.47 7.20 14.04
N CYS A 43 -3.01 6.18 13.38
CA CYS A 43 -2.62 4.79 13.56
C CYS A 43 -1.15 4.54 13.21
N GLU A 44 -0.64 5.18 12.17
CA GLU A 44 0.78 5.17 11.81
C GLU A 44 1.65 5.71 12.94
N ARG A 45 1.29 6.86 13.53
CA ARG A 45 2.04 7.44 14.66
C ARG A 45 1.99 6.57 15.90
N THR A 46 0.87 5.89 16.15
CA THR A 46 0.72 5.01 17.32
C THR A 46 1.51 3.71 17.16
N ILE A 47 1.41 3.07 16.00
CA ILE A 47 2.00 1.74 15.74
C ILE A 47 3.47 1.88 15.33
N HIS A 48 3.79 2.95 14.61
CA HIS A 48 5.13 3.24 14.13
C HIS A 48 5.52 4.68 14.49
N PRO A 49 5.84 4.95 15.77
CA PRO A 49 6.10 6.31 16.28
C PRO A 49 7.33 7.00 15.67
N LYS A 50 8.20 6.24 14.99
CA LYS A 50 9.28 6.81 14.17
C LYS A 50 8.79 7.40 12.83
N GLY A 51 7.50 7.29 12.54
CA GLY A 51 6.83 7.79 11.34
C GLY A 51 6.98 6.87 10.13
N GLN A 52 6.08 7.00 9.16
CA GLN A 52 6.24 6.36 7.84
C GLN A 52 7.61 6.71 7.27
N LYS A 53 8.33 5.70 6.75
CA LYS A 53 9.49 5.97 5.91
C LYS A 53 9.01 6.48 4.57
N LYS A 54 9.81 7.31 3.89
CA LYS A 54 9.47 7.71 2.52
C LYS A 54 9.56 6.46 1.65
N CYS A 55 8.43 5.99 1.13
CA CYS A 55 8.46 5.01 0.05
C CYS A 55 9.34 5.59 -1.06
N SER A 56 10.48 4.96 -1.28
CA SER A 56 11.53 5.45 -2.15
C SER A 56 12.36 4.28 -2.69
N GLU A 57 13.37 4.60 -3.50
CA GLU A 57 14.27 3.58 -4.07
C GLU A 57 15.10 2.84 -3.01
N THR A 58 15.28 3.44 -1.83
CA THR A 58 16.14 2.92 -0.76
C THR A 58 15.36 2.51 0.48
N GLU A 59 14.11 2.96 0.62
CA GLU A 59 13.30 2.72 1.80
C GLU A 59 11.91 2.18 1.47
N MET A 60 11.50 1.13 2.20
CA MET A 60 10.14 0.61 2.17
C MET A 60 9.20 1.54 2.93
N LEU A 61 7.93 1.61 2.50
CA LEU A 61 6.91 2.43 3.15
C LEU A 61 6.70 2.01 4.63
N TYR A 62 6.66 0.70 4.87
CA TYR A 62 6.59 0.11 6.20
C TYR A 62 7.64 -1.00 6.36
N PRO A 63 8.13 -1.25 7.58
CA PRO A 63 9.21 -2.20 7.82
C PRO A 63 8.77 -3.67 7.72
N SER A 64 7.47 -3.96 7.84
CA SER A 64 6.95 -5.33 7.75
C SER A 64 5.46 -5.37 7.40
N ALA A 65 5.01 -6.52 6.91
CA ALA A 65 3.59 -6.81 6.69
C ALA A 65 2.75 -6.74 7.98
N ASP A 66 3.34 -7.08 9.12
CA ASP A 66 2.70 -6.99 10.44
C ASP A 66 2.37 -5.53 10.82
N VAL A 67 3.25 -4.58 10.49
CA VAL A 67 2.97 -3.15 10.71
C VAL A 67 1.80 -2.68 9.85
N ILE A 68 1.76 -3.08 8.57
CA ILE A 68 0.65 -2.76 7.65
C ILE A 68 -0.66 -3.35 8.19
N ALA A 69 -0.62 -4.61 8.61
CA ALA A 69 -1.75 -5.32 9.19
C ALA A 69 -2.33 -4.59 10.42
N LYS A 70 -1.46 -4.16 11.34
CA LYS A 70 -1.86 -3.42 12.55
C LYS A 70 -2.45 -2.05 12.21
N ILE A 71 -1.87 -1.34 11.23
CA ILE A 71 -2.40 -0.04 10.79
C ILE A 71 -3.80 -0.23 10.22
N PHE A 72 -4.00 -1.25 9.39
CA PHE A 72 -5.33 -1.55 8.84
C PHE A 72 -6.37 -1.83 9.92
N ASP A 73 -6.04 -2.66 10.92
CA ASP A 73 -6.95 -2.95 12.03
C ASP A 73 -7.26 -1.68 12.82
N CYS A 74 -6.24 -0.89 13.16
CA CYS A 74 -6.41 0.38 13.87
C CYS A 74 -7.29 1.37 13.09
N VAL A 75 -7.11 1.47 11.77
CA VAL A 75 -7.93 2.36 10.94
C VAL A 75 -9.38 1.91 10.96
N ASN A 76 -9.65 0.60 10.85
CA ASN A 76 -11.03 0.10 10.94
C ASN A 76 -11.68 0.40 12.30
N ASP A 77 -10.92 0.30 13.38
CA ASP A 77 -11.41 0.59 14.73
C ASP A 77 -11.65 2.10 14.97
N ASN A 78 -10.90 2.96 14.27
CA ASN A 78 -10.96 4.42 14.44
C ASN A 78 -11.74 5.15 13.34
N THR A 79 -12.26 4.43 12.35
CA THR A 79 -13.07 5.00 11.27
C THR A 79 -14.54 4.75 11.56
N LYS A 80 -15.36 5.80 11.49
CA LYS A 80 -16.80 5.67 11.65
C LYS A 80 -17.41 5.08 10.37
N LYS A 81 -18.69 4.72 10.44
CA LYS A 81 -19.43 4.32 9.24
C LYS A 81 -19.34 5.43 8.19
N LEU A 82 -18.81 5.09 7.01
CA LEU A 82 -18.66 6.01 5.90
C LEU A 82 -20.03 6.41 5.34
N THR A 83 -20.14 7.67 4.93
CA THR A 83 -21.26 8.14 4.10
C THR A 83 -21.20 7.54 2.69
N ALA A 84 -22.25 7.73 1.90
CA ALA A 84 -22.26 7.26 0.51
C ALA A 84 -21.17 7.92 -0.36
N GLU A 85 -20.89 9.21 -0.14
CA GLU A 85 -19.82 9.92 -0.86
C GLU A 85 -18.44 9.40 -0.45
N GLU A 86 -18.22 9.21 0.84
CA GLU A 86 -16.95 8.67 1.34
C GLU A 86 -16.73 7.23 0.92
N SER A 87 -17.79 6.44 0.83
CA SER A 87 -17.74 5.08 0.28
C SER A 87 -17.30 5.08 -1.18
N LYS A 88 -17.75 6.04 -2.00
CA LYS A 88 -17.28 6.20 -3.38
C LYS A 88 -15.79 6.54 -3.43
N LYS A 89 -15.33 7.46 -2.60
CA LYS A 89 -13.90 7.82 -2.45
C LYS A 89 -13.04 6.61 -2.04
N MET A 90 -13.55 5.75 -1.15
CA MET A 90 -12.87 4.50 -0.82
C MET A 90 -12.80 3.55 -2.03
N VAL A 91 -13.87 3.41 -2.80
CA VAL A 91 -13.85 2.60 -4.03
C VAL A 91 -12.84 3.14 -5.05
N GLU A 92 -12.71 4.45 -5.19
CA GLU A 92 -11.71 5.09 -6.06
C GLU A 92 -10.28 4.79 -5.59
N PHE A 93 -10.01 4.96 -4.29
CA PHE A 93 -8.74 4.56 -3.68
C PHE A 93 -8.42 3.08 -3.95
N GLU A 94 -9.38 2.18 -3.68
CA GLU A 94 -9.18 0.75 -3.85
C GLU A 94 -8.89 0.38 -5.31
N THR A 95 -9.61 0.99 -6.24
CA THR A 95 -9.43 0.78 -7.67
C THR A 95 -8.07 1.29 -8.14
N CYS A 96 -7.67 2.48 -7.70
CA CYS A 96 -6.36 3.06 -7.99
C CYS A 96 -5.22 2.14 -7.52
N SER A 97 -5.26 1.72 -6.26
CA SER A 97 -4.25 0.86 -5.64
C SER A 97 -4.18 -0.52 -6.30
N ARG A 98 -5.34 -1.11 -6.63
CA ARG A 98 -5.41 -2.40 -7.35
C ARG A 98 -4.82 -2.30 -8.76
N ASN A 99 -5.15 -1.26 -9.51
CA ASN A 99 -4.62 -1.07 -10.86
C ASN A 99 -3.10 -0.89 -10.84
N LEU A 100 -2.58 -0.14 -9.86
CA LEU A 100 -1.15 0.03 -9.65
C LEU A 100 -0.46 -1.32 -9.39
N TYR A 101 -1.06 -2.17 -8.55
CA TYR A 101 -0.54 -3.51 -8.28
C TYR A 101 -0.64 -4.44 -9.50
N VAL A 102 -1.78 -4.53 -10.18
CA VAL A 102 -1.93 -5.40 -11.35
C VAL A 102 -0.95 -5.01 -12.45
N GLY A 103 -0.80 -3.71 -12.73
CA GLY A 103 0.06 -3.20 -13.78
C GLY A 103 1.56 -3.37 -13.52
N ASN A 104 2.00 -3.58 -12.27
CA ASN A 104 3.43 -3.52 -11.93
C ASN A 104 3.92 -4.75 -11.16
N CYS A 105 3.08 -5.33 -10.33
CA CYS A 105 3.42 -6.44 -9.43
C CYS A 105 3.06 -7.80 -10.01
N LYS A 106 1.87 -7.91 -10.63
CA LYS A 106 1.49 -9.16 -11.32
C LYS A 106 2.28 -9.39 -12.61
N LEU A 107 2.71 -8.31 -13.29
CA LEU A 107 3.60 -8.43 -14.45
C LEU A 107 5.02 -8.87 -14.06
N THR A 108 5.56 -8.35 -12.94
CA THR A 108 6.90 -8.75 -12.45
C THR A 108 6.94 -10.19 -11.90
N ALA A 109 5.81 -10.74 -11.43
CA ALA A 109 5.71 -12.15 -11.05
C ALA A 109 5.95 -13.12 -12.23
N ARG A 110 5.64 -12.72 -13.48
CA ARG A 110 5.99 -13.51 -14.68
C ARG A 110 7.47 -13.41 -15.03
N VAL A 111 8.11 -12.26 -14.80
CA VAL A 111 9.53 -12.04 -15.14
C VAL A 111 10.48 -12.71 -14.14
N LYS A 112 10.07 -12.88 -12.87
CA LYS A 112 10.90 -13.56 -11.86
C LYS A 112 11.07 -15.08 -12.07
N GLN A 113 10.33 -15.71 -12.99
CA GLN A 113 10.55 -17.13 -13.33
C GLN A 113 11.64 -17.35 -14.40
N ASP A 114 12.06 -16.32 -15.15
CA ASP A 114 13.03 -16.48 -16.25
C ASP A 114 14.47 -16.04 -15.91
N SER A 115 14.77 -15.67 -14.66
CA SER A 115 16.14 -15.30 -14.24
C SER A 115 16.90 -16.39 -13.48
N LYS A 116 16.40 -17.64 -13.49
CA LYS A 116 17.11 -18.84 -12.98
C LYS A 116 17.43 -19.88 -14.07
N ALA A 117 17.76 -19.41 -15.26
CA ALA A 117 18.58 -20.13 -16.24
C ALA A 117 19.31 -19.00 -16.99
N VAL A 118 20.60 -18.75 -16.79
CA VAL A 118 21.70 -19.54 -17.35
C VAL A 118 22.93 -19.33 -16.46
N LYS A 119 23.42 -20.42 -15.88
CA LYS A 119 24.82 -20.57 -15.45
C LYS A 119 25.25 -21.98 -15.83
N ARG A 120 26.39 -22.04 -16.54
CA ARG A 120 27.27 -23.19 -16.82
C ARG A 120 26.78 -24.12 -17.94
N ASP A 121 27.60 -24.53 -18.91
CA ASP A 121 29.06 -24.49 -19.11
C ASP A 121 29.40 -24.10 -20.57
#